data_AF-A0A847BPF8-F1
#
_entry.id   AF-A0A847BPF8-F1
#
_cell.length_a   1.000
_cell.length_b   1.000
_cell.length_c   1.000
_cell.angle_alpha   90.00
_cell.angle_beta   90.00
_cell.angle_gamma   90.00
#
_symmetry.space_group_name_H-M   'P 1'
#
loop_
_entity.id
_entity.type
_entity.pdbx_description
1 polymer ?
#
loop_
_entity_poly.entity_id
_entity_poly.type
_entity_poly.pdbx_seq_one_letter_code
_entity_poly.pdbx_strand_id
1 'polypeptide(L)'
;MLDQRLRLFASQKEALSKLEALFFAEAESRTLILSGESGSGKSTVVQEFLNGFSGTIRGYTTVRHRSADGKQVAFQHLLLSDASIPLELTLEYPDKLPADFEYFLMRDETQLVFDRKAFMKLAEYMSPVQILKNRQPDLMLWDEVGGEELLVDSFYETLIYWLKKKDKPAQIIVWKKQHHKSKLRLAHLCATEIELLDKRRQTILDYPAVYIYDLDSENIIL
;
A
#
# COMPACT_ATOMS: atom_id res chain seq x y z
N MET A 1 17.75 16.82 -17.03
CA MET A 1 17.01 17.81 -16.23
C MET A 1 16.71 17.14 -14.90
N LEU A 2 17.32 17.63 -13.82
CA LEU A 2 17.11 17.12 -12.46
C LEU A 2 15.89 17.85 -11.90
N ASP A 3 14.70 17.31 -12.17
CA ASP A 3 13.46 17.85 -11.63
C ASP A 3 13.39 17.65 -10.12
N GLN A 4 12.73 18.61 -9.46
CA GLN A 4 12.68 18.85 -8.02
C GLN A 4 12.60 17.57 -7.17
N ARG A 5 13.70 17.24 -6.47
CA ARG A 5 13.61 16.36 -5.30
C ARG A 5 12.70 17.00 -4.27
N LEU A 6 11.66 16.28 -3.82
CA LEU A 6 10.81 16.75 -2.74
C LEU A 6 11.68 17.07 -1.51
N ARG A 7 11.36 18.14 -0.77
CA ARG A 7 12.05 18.45 0.50
C ARG A 7 11.67 17.42 1.56
N LEU A 8 12.36 16.28 1.55
CA LEU A 8 12.14 15.19 2.50
C LEU A 8 12.67 15.54 3.90
N PHE A 9 11.92 15.13 4.93
CA PHE A 9 12.38 15.11 6.32
C PHE A 9 13.46 14.03 6.54
N ALA A 10 14.15 14.05 7.69
CA ALA A 10 15.25 13.13 7.96
C ALA A 10 14.84 11.65 7.87
N SER A 11 13.78 11.25 8.58
CA SER A 11 13.22 9.90 8.53
C SER A 11 12.77 9.48 7.12
N GLN A 12 12.30 10.43 6.31
CA GLN A 12 11.91 10.18 4.92
C GLN A 12 13.13 9.94 4.01
N LYS A 13 14.24 10.65 4.25
CA LYS A 13 15.51 10.43 3.52
C LYS A 13 16.12 9.07 3.85
N GLU A 14 16.07 8.67 5.12
CA GLU A 14 16.55 7.35 5.51
C GLU A 14 15.66 6.25 4.90
N ALA A 15 14.33 6.40 4.97
CA ALA A 15 13.40 5.50 4.31
C ALA A 15 13.67 5.35 2.80
N LEU A 16 13.92 6.47 2.11
CA LEU A 16 14.32 6.47 0.70
C LEU A 16 15.64 5.71 0.47
N SER A 17 16.63 5.92 1.34
CA SER A 17 17.92 5.22 1.24
C SER A 17 17.75 3.71 1.45
N LYS A 18 16.85 3.28 2.35
CA LYS A 18 16.51 1.85 2.53
C LYS A 18 15.81 1.28 1.30
N LEU A 19 14.90 2.04 0.69
CA LEU A 19 14.26 1.66 -0.56
C LEU A 19 15.28 1.46 -1.66
N GLU A 20 16.18 2.42 -1.88
CA GLU A 20 17.26 2.31 -2.86
C GLU A 20 18.14 1.07 -2.58
N ALA A 21 18.47 0.79 -1.32
CA ALA A 21 19.26 -0.38 -0.89
C ALA A 21 18.63 -1.74 -1.29
N LEU A 22 17.29 -1.86 -1.29
CA LEU A 22 16.60 -3.10 -1.72
C LEU A 22 16.87 -3.47 -3.18
N PHE A 23 17.21 -2.48 -4.00
CA PHE A 23 17.42 -2.64 -5.44
C PHE A 23 18.90 -2.78 -5.80
N PHE A 24 19.82 -2.63 -4.84
CA PHE A 24 21.23 -2.98 -5.05
C PHE A 24 21.45 -4.48 -4.77
N ALA A 25 22.35 -5.10 -5.55
CA ALA A 25 22.43 -6.54 -5.83
C ALA A 25 22.73 -7.49 -4.65
N GLU A 26 22.79 -7.00 -3.41
CA GLU A 26 23.15 -7.77 -2.21
C GLU A 26 22.02 -7.89 -1.18
N ALA A 27 20.81 -7.39 -1.46
CA ALA A 27 19.70 -7.50 -0.52
C ALA A 27 19.19 -8.94 -0.39
N GLU A 28 19.47 -9.59 0.76
CA GLU A 28 18.88 -10.90 1.12
C GLU A 28 17.34 -10.85 1.19
N SER A 29 16.79 -9.67 1.50
CA SER A 29 15.36 -9.38 1.50
C SER A 29 14.97 -8.51 0.30
N ARG A 30 14.08 -9.02 -0.55
CA ARG A 30 13.44 -8.27 -1.64
C ARG A 30 12.12 -7.63 -1.20
N THR A 31 11.89 -7.36 0.08
CA THR A 31 10.63 -6.78 0.55
C THR A 31 10.85 -5.79 1.69
N LEU A 32 10.42 -4.54 1.47
CA LEU A 32 10.31 -3.52 2.51
C LEU A 32 8.85 -3.25 2.83
N ILE A 33 8.53 -3.30 4.11
CA ILE A 33 7.33 -2.71 4.68
C ILE A 33 7.67 -1.30 5.16
N LEU A 34 6.99 -0.31 4.59
CA LEU A 34 7.06 1.08 5.02
C LEU A 34 5.84 1.38 5.91
N SER A 35 6.06 1.50 7.21
CA SER A 35 5.02 1.76 8.21
C SER A 35 5.11 3.20 8.73
N GLY A 36 4.01 3.71 9.28
CA GLY A 36 3.95 5.00 9.95
C GLY A 36 2.53 5.51 10.09
N GLU A 37 2.31 6.54 10.90
CA GLU A 37 0.99 7.13 11.11
C GLU A 37 0.44 7.74 9.81
N SER A 38 -0.87 8.02 9.80
CA SER A 38 -1.48 8.78 8.71
C SER A 38 -0.83 10.16 8.65
N GLY A 39 -0.28 10.53 7.48
CA GLY A 39 0.45 11.80 7.31
C GLY A 39 1.95 11.74 7.59
N SER A 40 2.52 10.57 7.95
CA SER A 40 3.98 10.43 8.14
C SER A 40 4.80 10.61 6.85
N GLY A 41 4.14 10.63 5.69
CA GLY A 41 4.78 10.81 4.38
C GLY A 41 5.26 9.52 3.71
N LYS A 42 4.70 8.35 4.08
CA LYS A 42 4.95 7.07 3.39
C LYS A 42 4.85 7.20 1.88
N SER A 43 3.71 7.68 1.38
CA SER A 43 3.46 7.84 -0.05
C SER A 43 4.40 8.85 -0.70
N THR A 44 4.84 9.88 0.03
CA THR A 44 5.85 10.84 -0.43
C THR A 44 7.21 10.17 -0.67
N VAL A 45 7.65 9.33 0.27
CA VAL A 45 8.90 8.56 0.15
C VAL A 45 8.83 7.60 -1.03
N VAL A 46 7.74 6.86 -1.17
CA VAL A 46 7.57 5.94 -2.29
C VAL A 46 7.51 6.71 -3.62
N GLN A 47 6.82 7.86 -3.68
CA GLN A 47 6.77 8.67 -4.90
C GLN A 47 8.16 9.16 -5.31
N GLU A 48 8.96 9.66 -4.37
CA GLU A 48 10.32 10.12 -4.66
C GLU A 48 11.20 8.96 -5.16
N PHE A 49 11.07 7.77 -4.57
CA PHE A 49 11.73 6.58 -5.06
C PHE A 49 11.30 6.23 -6.50
N LEU A 50 9.98 6.23 -6.78
CA LEU A 50 9.46 5.91 -8.11
C LEU A 50 9.89 6.93 -9.18
N ASN A 51 10.04 8.21 -8.83
CA ASN A 51 10.50 9.24 -9.76
C ASN A 51 11.92 8.98 -10.29
N GLY A 52 12.76 8.29 -9.50
CA GLY A 52 14.11 7.87 -9.90
C GLY A 52 14.19 6.43 -10.43
N PHE A 53 13.10 5.68 -10.38
CA PHE A 53 13.06 4.27 -10.74
C PHE A 53 12.90 4.07 -12.25
N SER A 54 13.82 3.33 -12.88
CA SER A 54 13.81 3.08 -14.33
C SER A 54 13.25 1.70 -14.72
N GLY A 55 12.91 0.87 -13.74
CA GLY A 55 12.35 -0.46 -13.96
C GLY A 55 10.84 -0.44 -14.20
N THR A 56 10.33 -1.61 -14.59
CA THR A 56 8.90 -1.89 -14.73
C THR A 56 8.25 -2.05 -13.36
N ILE A 57 7.08 -1.42 -13.19
CA ILE A 57 6.32 -1.44 -11.94
C ILE A 57 5.00 -2.14 -12.20
N ARG A 58 4.61 -3.02 -11.28
CA ARG A 58 3.25 -3.53 -11.21
C ARG A 58 2.70 -3.36 -9.81
N GLY A 59 1.48 -2.88 -9.70
CA GLY A 59 0.90 -2.66 -8.40
C GLY A 59 -0.44 -1.98 -8.48
N TYR A 60 -0.84 -1.38 -7.38
CA TYR A 60 -1.99 -0.51 -7.32
C TYR A 60 -1.72 0.64 -6.35
N THR A 61 -2.46 1.72 -6.53
CA THR A 61 -2.50 2.85 -5.60
C THR A 61 -3.94 3.13 -5.21
N THR A 62 -4.13 3.84 -4.10
CA THR A 62 -5.46 4.26 -3.63
C THR A 62 -5.70 5.73 -3.93
N VAL A 63 -6.85 6.02 -4.51
CA VAL A 63 -7.31 7.38 -4.79
C VAL A 63 -8.43 7.74 -3.84
N ARG A 64 -8.40 8.97 -3.34
CA ARG A 64 -9.45 9.54 -2.50
C ARG A 64 -10.29 10.54 -3.30
N HIS A 65 -11.60 10.32 -3.29
CA HIS A 65 -12.60 11.20 -3.86
C HIS A 65 -13.37 11.91 -2.75
N ARG A 66 -13.72 13.18 -2.96
CA ARG A 66 -14.62 13.92 -2.06
C ARG A 66 -15.73 14.59 -2.86
N SER A 67 -16.93 14.60 -2.31
CA SER A 67 -18.02 15.44 -2.84
C SER A 67 -17.72 16.92 -2.65
N ALA A 68 -18.41 17.77 -3.42
CA ALA A 68 -18.21 19.22 -3.38
C ALA A 68 -18.52 19.87 -2.02
N ASP A 69 -19.42 19.26 -1.25
CA ASP A 69 -19.74 19.68 0.12
C ASP A 69 -18.86 19.02 1.18
N GLY A 70 -17.92 18.16 0.77
CA GLY A 70 -17.02 17.40 1.64
C GLY A 70 -17.70 16.33 2.49
N LYS A 71 -19.01 16.11 2.34
CA LYS A 71 -19.80 15.19 3.17
C LYS A 71 -19.61 13.73 2.80
N GLN A 72 -19.28 13.46 1.54
CA GLN A 72 -19.01 12.12 1.03
C GLN A 72 -17.54 11.97 0.72
N VAL A 73 -16.98 10.83 1.14
CA VAL A 73 -15.61 10.44 0.83
C VAL A 73 -15.66 9.02 0.26
N ALA A 74 -15.06 8.82 -0.91
CA ALA A 74 -14.95 7.52 -1.54
C ALA A 74 -13.49 7.18 -1.87
N PHE A 75 -13.18 5.89 -1.92
CA PHE A 75 -11.85 5.40 -2.24
C PHE A 75 -11.91 4.37 -3.36
N GLN A 76 -10.98 4.50 -4.30
CA GLN A 76 -10.85 3.65 -5.48
C GLN A 76 -9.44 3.06 -5.54
N HIS A 77 -9.32 1.85 -6.06
CA HIS A 77 -8.02 1.31 -6.47
C HIS A 77 -7.74 1.67 -7.92
N LEU A 78 -6.55 2.21 -8.18
CA LEU A 78 -6.01 2.34 -9.52
C LEU A 78 -4.89 1.33 -9.72
N LEU A 79 -5.04 0.48 -10.74
CA LEU A 79 -4.02 -0.47 -11.13
C LEU A 79 -2.88 0.25 -11.86
N LEU A 80 -1.65 -0.03 -11.47
CA LEU A 80 -0.44 0.44 -12.15
C LEU A 80 -0.07 -0.60 -13.21
N SER A 81 -0.30 -0.28 -14.48
CA SER A 81 0.13 -1.08 -15.63
C SER A 81 1.61 -0.84 -15.94
N ASP A 82 2.27 -1.83 -16.54
CA ASP A 82 3.73 -2.00 -16.74
C ASP A 82 4.52 -0.84 -17.43
N ALA A 83 3.94 0.34 -17.67
CA ALA A 83 4.53 1.39 -18.51
C ALA A 83 4.50 2.83 -17.97
N SER A 84 3.99 3.10 -16.76
CA SER A 84 3.91 4.49 -16.27
C SER A 84 4.06 4.57 -14.75
N ILE A 85 5.09 5.30 -14.30
CA ILE A 85 5.19 5.80 -12.93
C ILE A 85 3.93 6.64 -12.68
N PRO A 86 3.16 6.38 -11.59
CA PRO A 86 2.02 7.21 -11.26
C PRO A 86 2.51 8.65 -11.01
N LEU A 87 1.78 9.62 -11.56
CA LEU A 87 2.06 11.05 -11.33
C LEU A 87 2.07 11.35 -9.82
N GLU A 88 1.12 10.76 -9.08
CA GLU A 88 1.06 10.80 -7.62
C GLU A 88 0.50 9.47 -7.06
N LEU A 89 1.10 8.98 -5.98
CA LEU A 89 0.63 7.82 -5.20
C LEU A 89 -0.51 8.13 -4.22
N THR A 90 -0.86 9.40 -4.06
CA THR A 90 -2.03 9.79 -3.29
C THR A 90 -2.74 10.88 -4.06
N LEU A 91 -3.61 10.46 -4.97
CA LEU A 91 -4.45 11.36 -5.72
C LEU A 91 -5.67 11.71 -4.86
N GLU A 92 -5.86 13.00 -4.61
CA GLU A 92 -7.11 13.52 -4.10
C GLU A 92 -7.81 14.29 -5.23
N TYR A 93 -9.00 13.84 -5.60
CA TYR A 93 -9.86 14.57 -6.53
C TYR A 93 -10.95 15.31 -5.73
N PRO A 94 -10.71 16.59 -5.36
CA PRO A 94 -11.72 17.39 -4.70
C PRO A 94 -12.88 17.63 -5.66
N ASP A 95 -14.08 17.69 -5.09
CA ASP A 95 -15.33 18.01 -5.78
C ASP A 95 -15.66 17.07 -6.96
N LYS A 96 -15.11 15.84 -6.94
CA LYS A 96 -15.31 14.82 -7.98
C LYS A 96 -15.59 13.47 -7.34
N LEU A 97 -16.85 13.10 -7.37
CA LEU A 97 -17.32 11.75 -7.03
C LEU A 97 -18.09 11.17 -8.23
N PRO A 98 -17.40 10.76 -9.32
CA PRO A 98 -18.07 10.18 -10.49
C PRO A 98 -18.86 8.92 -10.14
N ALA A 99 -20.10 8.84 -10.63
CA ALA A 99 -20.99 7.71 -10.35
C ALA A 99 -20.59 6.41 -11.08
N ASP A 100 -19.75 6.51 -12.10
CA ASP A 100 -19.28 5.43 -12.95
C ASP A 100 -18.04 4.71 -12.39
N PHE A 101 -17.47 5.18 -11.29
CA PHE A 101 -16.31 4.56 -10.68
C PHE A 101 -16.68 3.45 -9.69
N GLU A 102 -15.91 2.37 -9.72
CA GLU A 102 -16.00 1.31 -8.72
C GLU A 102 -15.22 1.71 -7.46
N TYR A 103 -15.95 2.11 -6.41
CA TYR A 103 -15.38 2.44 -5.11
C TYR A 103 -15.38 1.24 -4.18
N PHE A 104 -14.23 0.94 -3.56
CA PHE A 104 -14.15 -0.12 -2.54
C PHE A 104 -14.55 0.37 -1.15
N LEU A 105 -14.50 1.68 -0.91
CA LEU A 105 -14.98 2.30 0.32
C LEU A 105 -15.74 3.57 -0.05
N MET A 106 -16.94 3.73 0.50
CA MET A 106 -17.69 4.98 0.45
C MET A 106 -18.22 5.30 1.85
N ARG A 107 -18.06 6.54 2.28
CA ARG A 107 -18.54 7.02 3.57
C ARG A 107 -19.28 8.33 3.40
N ASP A 108 -20.42 8.44 4.06
CA ASP A 108 -21.12 9.70 4.29
C ASP A 108 -21.42 9.91 5.78
N GLU A 109 -22.29 10.87 6.11
CA GLU A 109 -22.70 11.19 7.49
C GLU A 109 -23.47 10.06 8.18
N THR A 110 -24.05 9.13 7.41
CA THR A 110 -25.02 8.12 7.86
C THR A 110 -24.58 6.68 7.64
N GLN A 111 -23.74 6.42 6.64
CA GLN A 111 -23.34 5.09 6.22
C GLN A 111 -21.85 4.99 5.88
N LEU A 112 -21.33 3.78 6.07
CA LEU A 112 -20.04 3.32 5.60
C LEU A 112 -20.29 2.05 4.77
N VAL A 113 -20.02 2.12 3.47
CA VAL A 113 -20.11 0.99 2.54
C VAL A 113 -18.69 0.54 2.21
N PHE A 114 -18.41 -0.74 2.42
CA PHE A 114 -17.11 -1.34 2.13
C PHE A 114 -17.29 -2.56 1.23
N ASP A 115 -16.82 -2.47 -0.02
CA ASP A 115 -16.87 -3.58 -0.97
C ASP A 115 -15.58 -4.41 -0.90
N ARG A 116 -15.64 -5.49 -0.11
CA ARG A 116 -14.53 -6.45 -0.01
C ARG A 116 -14.20 -7.13 -1.35
N LYS A 117 -15.15 -7.23 -2.28
CA LYS A 117 -14.93 -7.89 -3.57
C LYS A 117 -13.96 -7.11 -4.45
N ALA A 118 -13.83 -5.81 -4.25
CA ALA A 118 -12.83 -4.99 -4.94
C ALA A 118 -11.40 -5.52 -4.73
N PHE A 119 -11.10 -6.10 -3.56
CA PHE A 119 -9.78 -6.70 -3.27
C PHE A 119 -9.56 -8.05 -3.95
N MET A 120 -10.62 -8.75 -4.38
CA MET A 120 -10.46 -9.96 -5.20
C MET A 120 -9.85 -9.61 -6.56
N LYS A 121 -10.25 -8.47 -7.16
CA LYS A 121 -9.66 -7.97 -8.41
C LYS A 121 -8.18 -7.62 -8.23
N LEU A 122 -7.81 -7.01 -7.10
CA LEU A 122 -6.41 -6.76 -6.76
C LEU A 122 -5.61 -8.06 -6.58
N ALA A 123 -6.18 -9.03 -5.87
CA ALA A 123 -5.55 -10.34 -5.67
C ALA A 123 -5.29 -11.04 -7.00
N GLU A 124 -6.27 -11.05 -7.91
CA GLU A 124 -6.10 -11.59 -9.25
C GLU A 124 -5.01 -10.83 -10.01
N TYR A 125 -5.07 -9.49 -10.02
CA TYR A 125 -4.11 -8.66 -10.72
C TYR A 125 -2.67 -8.87 -10.24
N MET A 126 -2.48 -9.05 -8.94
CA MET A 126 -1.18 -9.30 -8.30
C MET A 126 -0.83 -10.80 -8.23
N SER A 127 -1.66 -11.68 -8.81
CA SER A 127 -1.48 -13.12 -8.71
C SER A 127 -0.24 -13.61 -9.47
N PRO A 128 0.36 -14.74 -9.06
CA PRO A 128 1.48 -15.35 -9.77
C PRO A 128 1.13 -15.67 -11.22
N VAL A 129 -0.10 -16.10 -11.48
CA VAL A 129 -0.58 -16.40 -12.83
C VAL A 129 -0.53 -15.16 -13.72
N GLN A 130 -1.06 -14.03 -13.24
CA GLN A 130 -1.07 -12.79 -14.01
C GLN A 130 0.34 -12.18 -14.13
N ILE A 131 1.19 -12.30 -13.11
CA ILE A 131 2.56 -11.79 -13.12
C ILE A 131 3.51 -12.61 -13.98
N LEU A 132 3.31 -13.92 -14.08
CA LEU A 132 4.12 -14.79 -14.94
C LEU A 132 3.65 -14.79 -16.40
N LYS A 133 2.35 -14.55 -16.64
CA LYS A 133 1.81 -14.35 -18.00
C LYS A 133 2.30 -13.05 -18.61
N ASN A 134 2.35 -12.00 -17.80
CA ASN A 134 2.97 -10.75 -18.19
C ASN A 134 4.48 -10.85 -17.90
N ARG A 135 5.29 -9.96 -18.48
CA ARG A 135 6.71 -9.94 -18.13
C ARG A 135 6.84 -9.64 -16.63
N GLN A 136 7.69 -10.39 -15.92
CA GLN A 136 7.91 -10.17 -14.49
C GLN A 136 8.38 -8.72 -14.26
N PRO A 137 7.71 -7.95 -13.38
CA PRO A 137 8.09 -6.57 -13.13
C PRO A 137 9.37 -6.52 -12.31
N ASP A 138 10.06 -5.39 -12.35
CA ASP A 138 11.22 -5.13 -11.50
C ASP A 138 10.78 -4.80 -10.06
N LEU A 139 9.64 -4.12 -9.92
CA LEU A 139 9.02 -3.73 -8.65
C LEU A 139 7.53 -4.10 -8.57
N MET A 140 7.14 -4.63 -7.42
CA MET A 140 5.75 -4.77 -7.00
C MET A 140 5.38 -3.76 -5.91
N LEU A 141 4.40 -2.91 -6.18
CA LEU A 141 3.88 -1.94 -5.22
C LEU A 141 2.55 -2.40 -4.62
N TRP A 142 2.53 -2.54 -3.30
CA TRP A 142 1.35 -2.85 -2.50
C TRP A 142 1.01 -1.64 -1.64
N ASP A 143 0.12 -0.79 -2.14
CA ASP A 143 -0.27 0.42 -1.42
C ASP A 143 -1.31 0.13 -0.35
N GLU A 144 -1.27 0.89 0.75
CA GLU A 144 -2.28 0.88 1.82
C GLU A 144 -2.66 -0.53 2.33
N VAL A 145 -1.69 -1.39 2.66
CA VAL A 145 -1.90 -2.76 3.18
C VAL A 145 -1.97 -2.82 4.71
N GLY A 146 -2.83 -3.64 5.28
CA GLY A 146 -2.99 -3.85 6.72
C GLY A 146 -4.43 -3.67 7.24
N GLY A 147 -5.39 -3.34 6.39
CA GLY A 147 -6.80 -3.23 6.71
C GLY A 147 -7.59 -4.50 6.38
N GLU A 148 -8.90 -4.32 6.16
CA GLU A 148 -9.85 -5.39 5.87
C GLU A 148 -9.55 -6.19 4.60
N GLU A 149 -8.70 -5.70 3.70
CA GLU A 149 -8.23 -6.47 2.55
C GLU A 149 -7.53 -7.76 2.95
N LEU A 150 -6.91 -7.80 4.12
CA LEU A 150 -6.30 -9.01 4.66
C LEU A 150 -7.34 -10.04 5.10
N LEU A 151 -8.62 -9.70 5.24
CA LEU A 151 -9.70 -10.67 5.47
C LEU A 151 -10.14 -11.37 4.19
N VAL A 152 -9.74 -10.87 3.02
CA VAL A 152 -10.00 -11.52 1.73
C VAL A 152 -8.91 -12.56 1.50
N ASP A 153 -9.30 -13.84 1.56
CA ASP A 153 -8.36 -14.98 1.49
C ASP A 153 -7.46 -14.92 0.27
N SER A 154 -8.02 -14.67 -0.92
CA SER A 154 -7.23 -14.58 -2.15
C SER A 154 -6.19 -13.46 -2.11
N PHE A 155 -6.49 -12.33 -1.49
CA PHE A 155 -5.55 -11.22 -1.35
C PHE A 155 -4.42 -11.59 -0.38
N TYR A 156 -4.77 -12.10 0.80
CA TYR A 156 -3.81 -12.53 1.82
C TYR A 156 -2.88 -13.64 1.29
N GLU A 157 -3.44 -14.67 0.66
CA GLU A 157 -2.69 -15.78 0.09
C GLU A 157 -1.75 -15.34 -1.02
N THR A 158 -2.19 -14.41 -1.87
CA THR A 158 -1.34 -13.85 -2.93
C THR A 158 -0.17 -13.08 -2.35
N LEU A 159 -0.38 -12.24 -1.33
CA LEU A 159 0.70 -11.55 -0.64
C LEU A 159 1.67 -12.54 0.02
N ILE A 160 1.17 -13.54 0.73
CA ILE A 160 1.99 -14.57 1.38
C ILE A 160 2.78 -15.40 0.36
N TYR A 161 2.21 -15.71 -0.80
CA TYR A 161 2.94 -16.37 -1.89
C TYR A 161 4.18 -15.55 -2.27
N TRP A 162 4.02 -14.24 -2.49
CA TRP A 162 5.14 -13.38 -2.85
C TRP A 162 6.10 -13.19 -1.70
N LEU A 163 5.67 -13.18 -0.44
CA LEU A 163 6.61 -13.18 0.68
C LEU A 163 7.49 -14.45 0.69
N LYS A 164 6.91 -15.63 0.41
CA LYS A 164 7.60 -16.93 0.35
C LYS A 164 8.54 -17.14 -0.83
N LYS A 165 8.27 -16.49 -1.96
CA LYS A 165 9.01 -16.73 -3.21
C LYS A 165 10.44 -16.17 -3.10
N LYS A 166 11.46 -17.01 -3.33
CA LYS A 166 12.87 -16.58 -3.32
C LYS A 166 13.21 -15.68 -4.50
N ASP A 167 12.89 -16.14 -5.70
CA ASP A 167 13.10 -15.39 -6.93
C ASP A 167 11.82 -14.63 -7.30
N LYS A 168 11.72 -13.40 -6.76
CA LYS A 168 10.57 -12.51 -6.88
C LYS A 168 11.02 -11.09 -7.24
N PRO A 169 10.13 -10.25 -7.80
CA PRO A 169 10.39 -8.81 -7.89
C PRO A 169 10.69 -8.20 -6.52
N ALA A 170 11.37 -7.06 -6.51
CA ALA A 170 11.40 -6.25 -5.29
C ALA A 170 9.98 -5.84 -4.90
N GLN A 171 9.70 -5.73 -3.61
CA GLN A 171 8.37 -5.39 -3.11
C GLN A 171 8.45 -4.19 -2.16
N ILE A 172 7.58 -3.22 -2.39
CA ILE A 172 7.29 -2.14 -1.44
C ILE A 172 5.86 -2.36 -0.95
N ILE A 173 5.70 -2.48 0.35
CA ILE A 173 4.40 -2.58 1.01
C ILE A 173 4.22 -1.33 1.88
N VAL A 174 3.31 -0.46 1.48
CA VAL A 174 2.91 0.71 2.28
C VAL A 174 1.92 0.22 3.33
N TRP A 175 2.30 0.27 4.60
CA TRP A 175 1.57 -0.39 5.67
C TRP A 175 0.70 0.56 6.50
N LYS A 176 -0.55 0.16 6.68
CA LYS A 176 -1.54 0.76 7.57
C LYS A 176 -1.21 0.39 9.02
N LYS A 177 -0.67 1.37 9.75
CA LYS A 177 -0.50 1.30 11.20
C LYS A 177 -1.88 1.32 11.87
N GLN A 178 -2.19 0.32 12.70
CA GLN A 178 -3.42 0.29 13.49
C GLN A 178 -3.15 0.87 14.87
N HIS A 179 -3.92 1.89 15.28
CA HIS A 179 -3.93 2.40 16.65
C HIS A 179 -5.10 1.83 17.45
N HIS A 180 -5.06 1.85 18.78
CA HIS A 180 -6.23 1.47 19.59
C HIS A 180 -7.51 2.28 19.26
N LYS A 181 -7.39 3.52 18.76
CA LYS A 181 -8.52 4.32 18.25
C LYS A 181 -9.05 3.87 16.88
N SER A 182 -8.33 3.00 16.16
CA SER A 182 -8.79 2.40 14.90
C SER A 182 -9.87 1.32 15.10
N LYS A 183 -10.18 0.94 16.34
CA LYS A 183 -11.35 0.12 16.68
C LYS A 183 -12.68 0.72 16.18
N LEU A 184 -12.76 2.04 16.02
CA LEU A 184 -13.93 2.70 15.39
C LEU A 184 -14.02 2.44 13.88
N ARG A 185 -12.89 2.25 13.17
CA ARG A 185 -12.88 1.86 11.75
C ARG A 185 -13.23 0.39 11.53
N LEU A 186 -13.10 -0.44 12.57
CA LEU A 186 -13.41 -1.86 12.57
C LEU A 186 -14.71 -2.15 13.33
N ALA A 187 -15.52 -1.13 13.64
CA ALA A 187 -16.70 -1.28 14.48
C ALA A 187 -17.77 -2.19 13.86
N HIS A 188 -17.75 -2.38 12.54
CA HIS A 188 -18.60 -3.32 11.82
C HIS A 188 -18.03 -4.74 11.72
N LEU A 189 -16.77 -4.96 12.13
CA LEU A 189 -16.17 -6.30 12.17
C LEU A 189 -16.59 -7.05 13.41
N CYS A 190 -16.83 -8.35 13.27
CA CYS A 190 -17.03 -9.23 14.43
C CYS A 190 -15.69 -9.58 15.10
N ALA A 191 -15.76 -10.10 16.34
CA ALA A 191 -14.57 -10.44 17.11
C ALA A 191 -13.65 -11.45 16.40
N THR A 192 -14.23 -12.42 15.70
CA THR A 192 -13.47 -13.43 14.95
C THR A 192 -12.76 -12.84 13.72
N GLU A 193 -13.36 -11.85 13.06
CA GLU A 193 -12.71 -11.12 11.97
C GLU A 193 -11.54 -10.27 12.49
N ILE A 194 -11.70 -9.60 13.64
CA ILE A 194 -10.63 -8.83 14.25
C ILE A 194 -9.44 -9.74 14.61
N GLU A 195 -9.71 -10.88 15.25
CA GLU A 195 -8.67 -11.86 15.60
C GLU A 195 -7.96 -12.40 14.36
N LEU A 196 -8.70 -12.73 13.29
CA LEU A 196 -8.13 -13.18 12.03
C LEU A 196 -7.26 -12.08 11.38
N LEU A 197 -7.73 -10.84 11.38
CA LEU A 197 -6.98 -9.70 10.85
C LEU A 197 -5.66 -9.51 11.61
N ASP A 198 -5.71 -9.51 12.95
CA ASP A 198 -4.52 -9.36 13.80
C ASP A 198 -3.52 -10.49 13.56
N LYS A 199 -4.00 -11.74 13.48
CA LYS A 199 -3.16 -12.91 13.15
C LYS A 199 -2.49 -12.76 11.78
N ARG A 200 -3.23 -12.34 10.75
CA ARG A 200 -2.71 -12.17 9.39
C ARG A 200 -1.71 -11.02 9.31
N ARG A 201 -1.98 -9.89 9.98
CA ARG A 201 -1.06 -8.77 10.12
C ARG A 201 0.26 -9.23 10.77
N GLN A 202 0.18 -9.92 11.91
CA GLN A 202 1.35 -10.43 12.61
C GLN A 202 2.16 -11.40 11.75
N THR A 203 1.49 -12.31 11.04
CA THR A 203 2.15 -13.26 10.13
C THR A 203 2.94 -12.58 9.02
N ILE A 204 2.45 -11.45 8.50
CA ILE A 204 3.15 -10.68 7.46
C ILE A 204 4.35 -9.92 8.05
N LEU A 205 4.17 -9.28 9.20
CA LEU A 205 5.22 -8.49 9.85
C LEU A 205 6.38 -9.37 10.35
N ASP A 206 6.09 -10.59 10.82
CA ASP A 206 7.10 -11.52 11.31
C ASP A 206 7.77 -12.33 10.18
N TYR A 207 7.42 -12.07 8.93
CA TYR A 207 7.91 -12.89 7.83
C TYR A 207 9.43 -12.65 7.63
N PRO A 208 10.30 -13.68 7.62
CA PRO A 208 11.76 -13.47 7.64
C PRO A 208 12.32 -12.65 6.47
N ALA A 209 11.65 -12.70 5.32
CA ALA A 209 12.02 -11.97 4.11
C ALA A 209 11.49 -10.53 4.07
N VAL A 210 11.05 -9.97 5.20
CA VAL A 210 10.51 -8.62 5.33
C VAL A 210 11.47 -7.76 6.14
N TYR A 211 11.87 -6.63 5.58
CA TYR A 211 12.50 -5.55 6.32
C TYR A 211 11.43 -4.49 6.63
N ILE A 212 11.34 -4.04 7.88
CA ILE A 212 10.35 -3.04 8.30
C ILE A 212 11.08 -1.74 8.58
N TYR A 213 10.60 -0.65 8.00
CA TYR A 213 11.00 0.71 8.35
C TYR A 213 9.77 1.50 8.80
N ASP A 214 9.79 2.01 10.02
CA ASP A 214 8.71 2.82 10.60
C ASP A 214 9.12 4.29 10.59
N LEU A 215 8.41 5.15 9.85
CA LEU A 215 8.74 6.58 9.79
C LEU A 215 8.50 7.31 11.12
N ASP A 216 7.75 6.73 12.05
CA ASP A 216 7.45 7.36 13.32
C ASP A 216 8.49 7.06 14.41
N SER A 217 9.41 6.11 14.17
CA SER A 217 10.33 5.64 15.23
C SER A 217 11.38 6.66 15.65
N GLU A 218 11.55 7.77 14.91
CA GLU A 218 12.54 8.81 15.24
C GLU A 218 12.05 9.91 16.20
N ASN A 219 10.85 9.81 16.77
CA ASN A 219 10.39 10.74 17.82
C ASN A 219 10.85 10.39 19.24
N ILE A 220 11.92 9.61 19.40
CA ILE A 220 12.60 9.44 20.70
C ILE A 220 13.95 10.15 20.63
N ILE A 221 13.92 11.48 20.70
CA ILE A 221 15.04 12.22 21.26
C ILE A 221 14.90 12.05 22.78
N LEU A 222 15.71 11.15 23.36
CA LEU A 222 16.04 11.19 24.78
C LEU A 222 17.09 12.28 25.02
#